data_AF-A0A942MSE5-F1
#
_entry.id   AF-A0A942MSE5-F1
#
_cell.length_a   1.000
_cell.length_b   1.000
_cell.length_c   1.000
_cell.angle_alpha   90.00
_cell.angle_beta   90.00
_cell.angle_gamma   90.00
#
_symmetry.space_group_name_H-M   'P 1'
#
loop_
_entity.id
_entity.type
_entity.pdbx_description
1 polymer ?
#
loop_
_entity_poly.entity_id
_entity_poly.type
_entity_poly.pdbx_seq_one_letter_code
_entity_poly.pdbx_strand_id
1 'polypeptide(L)' 'MFYYVFCPECKNDLSHFANTDNLDKEAIYCTHCESALRLNYGESFDEDYGCDCGLFWFEKI' A
#
# COMPACT_ATOMS: atom_id res chain seq x y z
N MET A 1 -7.28 8.70 -3.90
CA MET A 1 -7.37 7.29 -4.32
C MET A 1 -7.46 6.41 -3.08
N PHE A 2 -8.37 5.44 -3.07
CA PHE A 2 -8.45 4.44 -2.01
C PHE A 2 -7.57 3.26 -2.40
N TYR A 3 -6.67 2.83 -1.53
CA TYR A 3 -5.91 1.60 -1.75
C TYR A 3 -6.25 0.57 -0.68
N TYR A 4 -6.24 -0.69 -1.08
CA TYR A 4 -6.51 -1.82 -0.19
C TYR A 4 -5.22 -2.58 0.11
N VAL A 5 -4.76 -2.55 1.36
CA VAL A 5 -3.51 -3.20 1.78
C VAL A 5 -3.60 -3.72 3.22
N PHE A 6 -2.85 -4.78 3.49
CA PHE A 6 -2.71 -5.35 4.84
C PHE A 6 -1.29 -5.16 5.35
N CYS A 7 -1.14 -5.13 6.67
CA CYS A 7 0.17 -5.23 7.30
C CYS A 7 0.83 -6.58 6.95
N PRO A 8 2.06 -6.60 6.41
CA PRO A 8 2.71 -7.87 6.05
C PRO A 8 3.02 -8.74 7.28
N GLU A 9 3.18 -8.12 8.46
CA GLU A 9 3.52 -8.80 9.71
C GLU A 9 2.28 -9.37 10.41
N CYS A 10 1.32 -8.53 10.77
CA CYS A 10 0.17 -8.94 11.58
C CYS A 10 -1.10 -9.23 10.78
N LYS A 11 -1.08 -9.02 9.45
CA LYS A 11 -2.22 -9.23 8.53
C LYS A 11 -3.47 -8.40 8.84
N ASN A 12 -3.38 -7.40 9.72
CA ASN A 12 -4.47 -6.45 9.93
C ASN A 12 -4.61 -5.50 8.74
N ASP A 13 -5.85 -5.07 8.48
CA ASP A 13 -6.21 -4.13 7.43
C ASP A 13 -5.59 -2.76 7.72
N LEU A 14 -4.87 -2.20 6.74
CA LEU A 14 -4.27 -0.86 6.77
C LEU A 14 -4.69 -0.03 5.56
N SER A 15 -5.82 -0.35 4.96
CA SER A 15 -6.39 0.34 3.80
C SER A 15 -6.83 1.74 4.17
N HIS A 16 -6.47 2.73 3.35
CA HIS A 16 -6.91 4.11 3.59
C HIS A 16 -7.02 4.92 2.29
N PHE A 17 -7.65 6.09 2.41
CA PHE A 17 -7.70 7.09 1.35
C PHE A 17 -6.43 7.94 1.34
N ALA A 18 -5.60 7.79 0.30
CA ALA A 18 -4.44 8.64 0.07
C ALA A 18 -4.68 9.60 -1.10
N ASN A 19 -4.15 10.81 -1.01
CA ASN A 19 -3.98 11.67 -2.19
C ASN A 19 -2.71 11.22 -2.92
N THR A 20 -2.85 10.89 -4.21
CA THR A 20 -1.79 10.31 -5.05
C THR A 20 -0.55 11.19 -5.16
N ASP A 21 -0.70 12.50 -4.98
CA ASP A 21 0.39 13.47 -5.05
C ASP A 21 1.37 13.37 -3.85
N ASN A 22 0.93 12.74 -2.76
CA ASN A 22 1.69 12.53 -1.53
C ASN A 22 1.49 11.10 -1.02
N LEU A 23 1.71 10.09 -1.88
CA LEU A 23 1.94 8.73 -1.38
C LEU A 23 3.25 8.77 -0.60
N ASP A 24 3.12 9.03 0.71
CA ASP A 24 4.20 9.36 1.61
C ASP A 24 5.35 8.36 1.48
N LYS A 25 6.53 8.88 1.09
CA LYS A 25 7.79 8.12 1.01
C LYS A 25 8.35 7.78 2.41
N GLU A 26 7.65 8.19 3.45
CA GLU A 26 8.04 8.05 4.85
C GLU A 26 7.65 6.67 5.41
N ALA A 27 8.28 6.32 6.53
CA ALA A 27 7.92 5.12 7.27
C ALA A 27 6.59 5.32 7.98
N ILE A 28 5.63 4.43 7.74
CA ILE A 28 4.34 4.37 8.42
C ILE A 28 4.42 3.27 9.47
N TYR A 29 3.88 3.50 10.66
CA TYR A 29 3.81 2.50 11.71
C TYR A 29 2.45 1.79 11.67
N CYS A 30 2.46 0.47 11.68
CA CYS A 30 1.23 -0.30 11.81
C CYS A 30 0.55 0.02 13.16
N THR A 31 -0.71 0.43 13.14
CA THR A 31 -1.49 0.78 14.34
C THR A 31 -1.77 -0.42 15.27
N HIS A 32 -1.55 -1.65 14.80
CA HIS A 32 -1.83 -2.89 15.53
C HIS A 32 -0.58 -3.55 16.13
N CYS A 33 0.53 -3.57 15.38
CA CYS A 33 1.75 -4.28 15.78
C CYS A 33 2.98 -3.36 15.84
N GLU A 34 2.79 -2.06 15.65
CA GLU A 34 3.81 -1.00 15.74
C GLU A 34 5.01 -1.21 14.80
N SER A 35 4.90 -2.13 13.85
CA SER A 35 5.95 -2.39 12.87
C SER A 35 6.10 -1.20 11.93
N ALA A 36 7.34 -0.78 11.71
CA ALA A 36 7.67 0.23 10.72
C ALA A 36 7.55 -0.38 9.31
N LEU A 37 6.74 0.24 8.47
CA LEU A 37 6.40 -0.19 7.13
C LEU A 37 6.67 0.94 6.14
N ARG A 38 7.03 0.60 4.92
CA ARG A 38 7.04 1.54 3.79
C ARG A 38 5.90 1.19 2.85
N LEU A 39 5.07 2.17 2.52
CA LEU A 39 4.10 2.02 1.45
C LEU A 39 4.83 2.16 0.11
N ASN A 40 4.72 1.13 -0.72
CA ASN A 40 5.19 1.15 -2.09
C ASN A 40 4.00 1.23 -3.03
N TYR A 41 4.23 1.82 -4.20
CA TYR A 41 3.28 1.84 -5.29
C TYR A 41 3.97 1.44 -6.59
N GLY A 42 3.18 0.85 -7.49
CA GLY A 42 3.63 0.51 -8.84
C GLY A 42 2.43 0.47 -9.78
N GLU A 43 2.73 0.41 -11.08
CA GLU A 43 1.72 0.23 -12.12
C GLU A 43 2.05 -1.06 -12.87
N SER A 44 1.02 -1.83 -13.18
CA SER A 44 1.13 -3.06 -13.95
C SER A 44 -0.02 -3.15 -14.93
N PHE A 45 0.27 -3.47 -16.18
CA PHE A 45 -0.75 -3.72 -17.18
C PHE A 45 -1.37 -5.10 -16.93
N ASP A 46 -2.68 -5.12 -16.70
CA ASP A 46 -3.43 -6.36 -16.54
C ASP A 46 -3.94 -6.81 -17.91
N GLU A 47 -3.35 -7.90 -18.43
CA GLU A 47 -3.70 -8.45 -19.74
C GLU A 47 -5.13 -8.99 -19.82
N ASP A 48 -5.69 -9.45 -18.69
CA ASP A 48 -7.04 -10.02 -18.64
C ASP A 48 -8.12 -8.92 -18.74
N TYR A 49 -7.85 -7.76 -18.14
CA TYR A 49 -8.76 -6.61 -18.16
C TYR A 49 -8.42 -5.57 -19.24
N GLY A 50 -7.24 -5.66 -19.85
CA GLY A 50 -6.78 -4.73 -20.89
C GLY A 50 -6.58 -3.30 -20.39
N CYS A 51 -6.21 -3.12 -19.11
CA CYS A 51 -6.03 -1.81 -18.50
C CYS A 51 -4.82 -1.75 -17.58
N ASP A 52 -4.32 -0.53 -17.34
CA ASP A 52 -3.28 -0.26 -16.34
C ASP A 52 -3.89 -0.31 -14.93
N CYS A 53 -3.31 -1.17 -14.09
CA CYS A 53 -3.70 -1.35 -12.70
C CYS A 53 -2.64 -0.74 -11.78
N GLY A 54 -3.09 0.13 -10.87
CA GLY A 54 -2.28 0.62 -9.76
C GLY A 54 -2.18 -0.43 -8.65
N LEU A 55 -0.97 -0.76 -8.24
CA LEU A 55 -0.67 -1.70 -7.17
C LEU A 55 -0.10 -0.97 -5.96
N PHE A 56 -0.57 -1.34 -4.76
CA PHE A 56 -0.10 -0.81 -3.48
C PHE A 56 0.28 -1.97 -2.57
N TRP A 57 1.42 -1.87 -1.90
CA TRP A 57 1.82 -2.87 -0.91
C TRP A 57 2.71 -2.27 0.17
N PHE A 58 2.69 -2.89 1.35
CA PHE A 58 3.57 -2.53 2.45
C PHE A 58 4.76 -3.49 2.50
N GLU A 59 5.96 -2.93 2.67
CA GLU A 59 7.18 -3.68 3.01
C GLU A 59 7.66 -3.31 4.40
N LYS A 60 8.13 -4.30 5.16
CA LYS A 60 8.78 -4.06 6.45
C LYS A 60 10.13 -3.40 6.24
N ILE A 61 10.42 -2.38 7.05
CA ILE A 61 11.71 -1.68 7.10
C ILE A 61 12.64 -2.38 8.10
#